data_AF-A0AAE7LJB8-F1
#
_entry.id   AF-A0AAE7LJB8-F1
#
_cell.length_a   1.000
_cell.length_b   1.000
_cell.length_c   1.000
_cell.angle_alpha   90.00
_cell.angle_beta   90.00
_cell.angle_gamma   90.00
#
_symmetry.space_group_name_H-M   'P 1'
#
loop_
_entity.id
_entity.type
_entity.pdbx_description
1 polymer ?
#
loop_
_entity_poly.entity_id
_entity_poly.type
_entity_poly.pdbx_seq_one_letter_code
_entity_poly.pdbx_strand_id
1 'polypeptide(L)'
;MILNATNSKMLKSITGSPFLEDWAGVKVTVFVDKNVRFGKESVEGLRISPARVTKPSLTPDKTQAWNNAKAAFKRDGNLTAVMSRMDISEAHRQQLIKECSA
;
A
#
# COMPACT_ATOMS: atom_id res chain seq x y z
N MET A 1 -4.71 -14.90 10.44
CA MET A 1 -5.36 -13.90 11.31
C MET A 1 -6.86 -13.96 11.06
N ILE A 2 -7.66 -14.07 12.10
CA ILE A 2 -9.13 -13.99 12.00
C ILE A 2 -9.55 -12.54 12.27
N LEU A 3 -10.41 -11.99 11.42
CA LEU A 3 -10.94 -10.64 11.63
C LEU A 3 -12.04 -10.68 12.68
N ASN A 4 -11.68 -10.28 13.91
CA ASN A 4 -12.64 -10.02 14.98
C ASN A 4 -13.26 -8.61 14.83
N ALA A 5 -14.27 -8.31 15.64
CA ALA A 5 -15.00 -7.04 15.58
C ALA A 5 -14.10 -5.80 15.61
N THR A 6 -13.02 -5.79 16.40
CA THR A 6 -12.08 -4.65 16.44
C THR A 6 -11.31 -4.51 15.14
N ASN A 7 -10.76 -5.61 14.62
CA ASN A 7 -10.00 -5.59 13.38
C ASN A 7 -10.89 -5.26 12.17
N SER A 8 -12.14 -5.74 12.15
CA SER A 8 -13.13 -5.38 11.13
C SER A 8 -13.53 -3.90 11.19
N LYS A 9 -13.70 -3.33 12.40
CA LYS A 9 -13.92 -1.88 12.56
C LYS A 9 -12.74 -1.06 12.01
N MET A 10 -11.51 -1.55 12.21
CA MET A 10 -10.33 -0.88 11.66
C MET A 10 -10.30 -0.95 10.13
N LEU A 11 -10.61 -2.10 9.53
CA LEU A 11 -10.71 -2.21 8.06
C LEU A 11 -11.80 -1.31 7.49
N LYS A 12 -12.97 -1.23 8.14
CA LYS A 12 -14.01 -0.27 7.75
C LYS A 12 -13.50 1.18 7.79
N SER A 13 -12.76 1.55 8.83
CA SER A 13 -12.17 2.89 8.95
C SER A 13 -11.15 3.16 7.84
N ILE A 14 -10.27 2.20 7.56
CA ILE A 14 -9.24 2.32 6.54
C ILE A 14 -9.87 2.45 5.16
N THR A 15 -10.82 1.57 4.81
CA THR A 15 -11.41 1.51 3.46
C THR A 15 -12.54 2.52 3.25
N GLY A 16 -13.15 3.02 4.33
CA GLY A 16 -14.37 3.81 4.28
C GLY A 16 -15.63 2.98 4.04
N SER A 17 -15.51 1.67 3.85
CA SER A 17 -16.62 0.77 3.51
C SER A 17 -16.76 -0.38 4.51
N PRO A 18 -17.99 -0.74 4.93
CA PRO A 18 -18.23 -1.93 5.74
C PRO A 18 -18.29 -3.23 4.91
N PHE A 19 -18.31 -3.16 3.58
CA PHE A 19 -18.52 -4.30 2.68
C PHE A 19 -17.19 -5.03 2.40
N LEU A 20 -17.21 -6.36 2.38
CA LEU A 20 -16.00 -7.19 2.27
C LEU A 20 -15.35 -7.10 0.89
N GLU A 21 -16.17 -6.88 -0.13
CA GLU A 21 -15.78 -6.73 -1.53
C GLU A 21 -14.81 -5.55 -1.70
N ASP A 22 -15.02 -4.47 -0.95
CA ASP A 22 -14.19 -3.26 -0.97
C ASP A 22 -12.89 -3.41 -0.18
N TRP A 23 -12.74 -4.50 0.59
CA TRP A 23 -11.52 -4.76 1.36
C TRP A 23 -10.48 -5.54 0.56
N ALA A 24 -10.88 -6.11 -0.58
CA ALA A 24 -10.00 -6.89 -1.44
C ALA A 24 -8.81 -6.05 -1.93
N GLY A 25 -7.59 -6.58 -1.80
CA GLY A 25 -6.36 -5.91 -2.24
C GLY A 25 -5.89 -4.75 -1.36
N VAL A 26 -6.62 -4.40 -0.30
CA VAL A 26 -6.22 -3.34 0.64
C VAL A 26 -5.04 -3.80 1.48
N LYS A 27 -3.94 -3.05 1.41
CA LYS A 27 -2.74 -3.29 2.21
C LYS A 27 -2.89 -2.66 3.59
N VAL A 28 -2.59 -3.44 4.61
CA VAL A 28 -2.66 -3.01 6.01
C VAL A 28 -1.35 -3.31 6.74
N THR A 29 -1.09 -2.54 7.79
CA THR A 29 0.00 -2.83 8.73
C THR A 29 -0.56 -3.57 9.93
N VAL A 30 0.06 -4.70 10.27
CA VAL A 30 -0.29 -5.51 11.44
C VAL A 30 0.79 -5.33 12.51
N PHE A 31 0.37 -5.21 13.76
CA PHE A 31 1.25 -5.15 14.93
C PHE A 31 0.75 -6.05 16.05
N VAL A 32 1.64 -6.36 16.99
CA VAL A 32 1.32 -7.14 18.20
C VAL A 32 0.93 -6.17 19.31
N ASP A 33 -0.30 -6.30 19.80
CA ASP A 33 -0.79 -5.63 21.00
C ASP A 33 -0.68 -6.58 22.19
N LYS A 34 0.16 -6.21 23.16
CA LYS A 34 0.43 -7.02 24.37
C LYS A 34 -0.64 -6.85 25.45
N ASN A 35 -1.60 -5.95 25.26
CA ASN A 35 -2.61 -5.61 26.26
C ASN A 35 -3.96 -6.31 26.02
N VAL A 36 -4.01 -7.29 25.12
CA VAL A 36 -5.26 -7.99 24.81
C VAL A 36 -5.62 -8.91 25.97
N ARG A 37 -6.83 -8.74 26.51
CA ARG A 37 -7.35 -9.58 27.59
C ARG A 37 -8.12 -10.76 27.02
N PHE A 38 -7.79 -11.95 27.48
CA PHE A 38 -8.57 -13.16 27.23
C PHE A 38 -8.94 -13.78 28.58
N GLY A 39 -10.17 -13.55 29.02
CA GLY A 39 -10.57 -13.85 30.40
C GLY A 39 -9.76 -13.04 31.41
N LYS A 40 -9.06 -13.73 32.33
CA LYS A 40 -8.20 -13.09 33.34
C LYS A 40 -6.75 -12.92 32.89
N GLU A 41 -6.37 -13.49 31.74
CA GLU A 41 -5.00 -13.47 31.25
C GLU A 41 -4.79 -12.34 30.23
N SER A 42 -3.61 -11.73 30.27
CA SER A 42 -3.14 -10.87 29.19
C SER A 42 -2.41 -11.73 28.18
N VAL A 43 -2.86 -11.67 26.94
CA VAL A 43 -2.28 -12.38 25.80
C VAL A 43 -1.84 -11.37 24.74
N GLU A 44 -0.93 -11.80 23.88
CA GLU A 44 -0.58 -11.03 22.70
C GLU A 44 -1.65 -11.20 21.61
N GLY A 45 -2.11 -10.10 21.03
CA GLY A 45 -3.09 -10.12 19.95
C GLY A 45 -2.62 -9.37 18.71
N LEU A 46 -2.92 -9.90 17.53
CA LEU A 46 -2.66 -9.21 16.27
C LEU A 46 -3.74 -8.14 16.01
N ARG A 47 -3.28 -6.90 15.81
CA ARG A 47 -4.12 -5.74 15.52
C ARG A 47 -3.74 -5.10 14.21
N ILE A 48 -4.72 -4.50 13.54
CA ILE A 48 -4.49 -3.66 12.37
C ILE A 48 -4.20 -2.23 12.86
N SER A 49 -3.11 -1.64 12.37
CA SER A 49 -2.76 -0.25 12.65
C SER A 49 -3.62 0.71 11.82
N PRO A 50 -4.04 1.86 12.39
CA PRO A 50 -4.67 2.92 11.60
C PRO A 50 -3.67 3.61 10.65
N ALA A 51 -2.36 3.45 10.87
CA ALA A 51 -1.35 4.01 10.00
C ALA A 51 -1.36 3.30 8.63
N ARG A 52 -1.74 4.04 7.59
CA ARG A 52 -1.76 3.52 6.22
C ARG A 52 -0.34 3.60 5.63
N VAL A 53 0.20 2.46 5.22
CA VAL A 53 1.39 2.43 4.35
C VAL A 53 0.95 2.86 2.96
N THR A 54 1.10 4.15 2.69
CA THR A 54 0.93 4.69 1.33
C THR A 54 2.28 4.71 0.66
N LYS A 55 2.40 4.05 -0.48
CA LYS A 55 3.55 4.31 -1.34
C LYS A 55 3.38 5.71 -1.91
N PRO A 56 4.46 6.51 -2.00
CA PRO A 56 4.36 7.80 -2.66
C PRO A 56 3.95 7.58 -4.11
N SER A 57 2.94 8.33 -4.56
CA SER A 57 2.53 8.28 -5.96
C SER A 57 3.61 8.92 -6.85
N LEU A 58 3.95 8.27 -7.95
CA LEU A 58 4.84 8.77 -8.98
C LEU A 58 4.02 9.57 -10.01
N THR A 59 4.25 10.88 -10.05
CA THR A 59 3.63 11.81 -11.00
C THR A 59 4.71 12.56 -11.78
N PRO A 60 4.40 13.06 -13.00
CA PRO A 60 5.33 13.84 -13.80
C PRO A 60 5.86 15.09 -13.09
N ASP A 61 5.06 15.69 -12.20
CA ASP A 61 5.43 16.87 -11.40
C ASP A 61 6.61 16.59 -10.46
N LYS A 62 6.80 15.32 -10.04
CA LYS A 62 7.94 14.90 -9.22
C LYS A 62 9.15 14.63 -10.11
N THR A 63 9.68 15.68 -10.71
CA THR A 63 10.75 15.67 -11.72
C THR A 63 11.90 14.72 -11.41
N GLN A 64 12.46 14.74 -10.19
CA GLN A 64 13.57 13.84 -9.82
C GLN A 64 13.14 12.35 -9.82
N ALA A 65 12.00 12.04 -9.19
CA ALA A 65 11.51 10.66 -9.13
C ALA A 65 11.10 10.16 -10.52
N TRP A 66 10.53 11.04 -11.34
CA TRP A 66 10.14 10.76 -12.72
C TRP A 66 11.37 10.46 -13.59
N ASN A 67 12.42 11.28 -13.49
CA ASN A 67 13.68 11.06 -14.21
C ASN A 67 14.38 9.78 -13.76
N ASN A 68 14.39 9.48 -12.46
CA ASN A 68 14.92 8.22 -11.94
C ASN A 68 14.14 7.01 -12.48
N ALA A 69 12.81 7.11 -12.57
CA ALA A 69 11.98 6.06 -13.13
C ALA A 69 12.21 5.88 -14.64
N LYS A 70 12.40 6.97 -15.40
CA LYS A 70 12.81 6.92 -16.81
C LYS A 70 14.16 6.23 -16.99
N ALA A 71 15.15 6.59 -16.17
CA ALA A 71 16.47 5.96 -16.19
C ALA A 71 16.42 4.46 -15.84
N ALA A 72 15.63 4.08 -14.82
CA ALA A 72 15.40 2.69 -14.47
C ALA A 72 14.75 1.90 -15.61
N PHE A 73 13.75 2.48 -16.30
CA PHE A 73 13.13 1.84 -17.46
C PHE A 73 14.11 1.66 -18.62
N LYS A 74 14.93 2.68 -18.94
CA LYS A 74 15.95 2.58 -20.00
C LYS A 74 17.03 1.55 -19.67
N ARG A 75 17.37 1.37 -18.39
CA ARG A 75 18.37 0.40 -17.93
C ARG A 75 17.84 -1.03 -17.87
N ASP A 76 16.67 -1.22 -17.27
CA ASP A 76 16.15 -2.54 -16.89
C ASP A 76 15.09 -3.06 -17.88
N GLY A 77 14.62 -2.22 -18.81
CA GLY A 77 13.55 -2.51 -19.77
C GLY A 77 12.16 -2.66 -19.15
N ASN A 78 12.03 -2.46 -17.83
CA ASN A 78 10.79 -2.63 -17.09
C ASN A 78 10.71 -1.68 -15.88
N LEU A 79 9.52 -1.55 -15.27
CA LEU A 79 9.27 -0.67 -14.13
C LEU A 79 9.10 -1.42 -12.79
N THR A 80 9.44 -2.70 -12.72
CA THR A 80 9.16 -3.56 -11.54
C THR A 80 9.78 -3.00 -10.26
N ALA A 81 11.03 -2.54 -10.33
CA ALA A 81 11.74 -1.95 -9.20
C ALA A 81 11.12 -0.62 -8.74
N VAL A 82 10.61 0.18 -9.67
CA VAL A 82 9.94 1.46 -9.40
C VAL A 82 8.58 1.20 -8.74
N MET A 83 7.79 0.27 -9.29
CA MET A 83 6.47 -0.13 -8.77
C MET A 83 6.56 -0.81 -7.40
N SER A 84 7.69 -1.43 -7.07
CA SER A 84 7.93 -1.96 -5.73
C SER A 84 7.94 -0.86 -4.66
N ARG A 85 8.45 0.34 -5.00
CA ARG A 85 8.64 1.45 -4.06
C ARG A 85 7.60 2.56 -4.17
N MET A 86 7.01 2.74 -5.35
CA MET A 86 6.08 3.83 -5.66
C MET A 86 4.83 3.30 -6.35
N ASP A 87 3.70 3.97 -6.17
CA ASP A 87 2.49 3.68 -6.94
C ASP A 87 2.45 4.58 -8.17
N ILE A 88 2.31 4.00 -9.35
CA ILE A 88 2.19 4.70 -10.63
C ILE A 88 0.82 4.38 -11.23
N SER A 89 0.09 5.41 -11.66
CA SER A 89 -1.18 5.20 -12.38
C SER A 89 -0.91 4.62 -13.77
N GLU A 90 -1.89 3.94 -14.36
CA GLU A 90 -1.73 3.38 -15.71
C GLU A 90 -1.46 4.47 -16.76
N ALA A 91 -2.14 5.61 -16.66
CA ALA A 91 -1.91 6.75 -17.54
C ALA A 91 -0.46 7.28 -17.44
N HIS A 92 0.05 7.46 -16.22
CA HIS A 92 1.43 7.89 -16.00
C HIS A 92 2.45 6.85 -16.46
N ARG A 93 2.14 5.56 -16.32
CA ARG A 93 2.99 4.47 -16.82
C ARG A 93 3.14 4.54 -18.33
N GLN A 94 2.03 4.71 -19.06
CA GLN A 94 2.06 4.83 -20.52
C GLN A 94 2.79 6.09 -20.98
N GLN A 95 2.57 7.22 -20.29
CA GLN A 95 3.30 8.45 -20.55
C GLN A 95 4.82 8.25 -20.40
N LEU A 96 5.25 7.62 -19.29
CA LEU A 96 6.67 7.36 -19.03
C LEU A 96 7.30 6.47 -20.11
N ILE A 97 6.60 5.40 -20.50
CA ILE A 97 7.06 4.50 -21.57
C ILE A 97 7.21 5.26 -22.89
N LYS A 98 6.21 6.07 -23.26
CA LYS A 98 6.23 6.89 -24.49
C LYS A 98 7.40 7.88 -24.50
N GLU A 99 7.69 8.52 -23.37
CA GLU A 99 8.83 9.43 -23.22
C GLU A 99 10.19 8.71 -23.31
N CYS A 100 10.25 7.41 -23.00
CA CYS A 100 11.48 6.64 -23.08
C CYS A 100 11.68 5.91 -24.41
N SER A 101 10.61 5.63 -25.15
CA SER A 101 10.63 4.96 -26.47
C SER A 101 10.77 5.92 -27.65
N ALA A 102 10.63 7.23 -27.41
CA ALA A 102 10.93 8.29 -28.37
C ALA A 102 12.41 8.66 -28.32
#